data_AF-A0A7C2QTC5-F1
#
_entry.id   AF-A0A7C2QTC5-F1
#
_cell.length_a   1.000
_cell.length_b   1.000
_cell.length_c   1.000
_cell.angle_alpha   90.00
_cell.angle_beta   90.00
_cell.angle_gamma   90.00
#
_symmetry.space_group_name_H-M   'P 1'
#
loop_
_entity.id
_entity.type
_entity.pdbx_description
1 polymer ?
#
loop_
_entity_poly.entity_id
_entity_poly.type
_entity_poly.pdbx_seq_one_letter_code
_entity_poly.pdbx_strand_id
1 'polypeptide(L)'
;MSFDLTLIGAPATPRKEAGYLIRIGMPWGYSEGQFIVNTDAHEVVAFGWPFPFYSFNASHGLSYNSGQTIRLGVTFFKDPGDGLYKIIYSANGISSPALALADQGLFTGWITPGGYLQVQIDKNNPSNGGAALFNNIAVVPEPATVAVLGLGVAALALRRRKR
;
A
#
# COMPACT_ATOMS: atom_id res chain seq x y z
N MET A 1 4.24 0.89 5.43
CA MET A 1 4.46 2.22 4.80
C MET A 1 3.13 2.94 4.74
N SER A 2 3.10 4.26 4.91
CA SER A 2 1.90 5.09 4.73
C SER A 2 2.23 6.44 4.10
N PHE A 3 1.26 7.08 3.46
CA PHE A 3 1.37 8.46 2.98
C PHE A 3 0.00 9.13 2.89
N ASP A 4 -0.01 10.47 2.92
CA ASP A 4 -1.16 11.28 2.52
C ASP A 4 -1.19 11.40 0.99
N LEU A 5 -2.36 11.16 0.40
CA LEU A 5 -2.61 11.27 -1.03
C LEU A 5 -3.71 12.28 -1.29
N THR A 6 -3.45 13.21 -2.22
CA THR A 6 -4.50 14.06 -2.81
C THR A 6 -4.45 13.89 -4.33
N LEU A 7 -5.50 13.33 -4.90
CA LEU A 7 -5.71 13.15 -6.34
C LEU A 7 -6.73 14.17 -6.83
N ILE A 8 -6.32 15.00 -7.80
CA ILE A 8 -7.20 15.88 -8.54
C ILE A 8 -7.32 15.40 -9.99
N GLY A 9 -8.53 15.41 -10.52
CA GLY A 9 -8.82 15.20 -11.95
C GLY A 9 -9.71 16.31 -12.48
N ALA A 10 -9.34 16.88 -13.61
CA ALA A 10 -10.15 17.86 -14.33
C ALA A 10 -10.19 17.48 -15.83
N PRO A 11 -11.37 17.19 -16.40
CA PRO A 11 -12.63 16.82 -15.72
C PRO A 11 -12.50 15.57 -14.82
N ALA A 12 -13.50 15.25 -14.00
CA ALA A 12 -13.48 14.05 -13.13
C ALA A 12 -13.52 12.73 -13.92
N THR A 13 -14.16 12.74 -15.09
CA THR A 13 -14.26 11.61 -16.04
C THR A 13 -13.61 12.02 -17.37
N PRO A 14 -12.88 11.14 -18.07
CA PRO A 14 -12.62 9.72 -17.76
C PRO A 14 -11.76 9.53 -16.50
N ARG A 15 -11.73 8.31 -15.97
CA ARG A 15 -11.13 7.97 -14.68
C ARG A 15 -9.68 8.43 -14.55
N LYS A 16 -9.34 9.02 -13.41
CA LYS A 16 -7.96 9.13 -12.91
C LYS A 16 -7.88 8.28 -11.67
N GLU A 17 -6.76 7.60 -11.50
CA GLU A 17 -6.49 6.79 -10.32
C GLU A 17 -5.09 7.08 -9.80
N ALA A 18 -4.95 7.04 -8.48
CA ALA A 18 -3.65 7.16 -7.82
C ALA A 18 -3.66 6.38 -6.52
N GLY A 19 -2.46 5.99 -6.08
CA GLY A 19 -2.32 5.20 -4.86
C GLY A 19 -1.03 4.41 -4.86
N TYR A 20 -1.08 3.23 -4.26
CA TYR A 20 0.03 2.30 -4.27
C TYR A 20 0.06 1.50 -5.56
N LEU A 21 1.26 1.37 -6.13
CA LEU A 21 1.65 0.27 -6.98
C LEU A 21 2.63 -0.60 -6.17
N ILE A 22 2.21 -1.80 -5.80
CA ILE A 22 2.95 -2.70 -4.93
C ILE A 22 3.57 -3.78 -5.80
N ARG A 23 4.90 -3.75 -5.97
CA ARG A 23 5.62 -4.79 -6.68
C ARG A 23 6.08 -5.87 -5.73
N ILE A 24 5.91 -7.12 -6.12
CA ILE A 24 6.34 -8.28 -5.35
C ILE A 24 7.13 -9.23 -6.23
N GLY A 25 8.23 -9.75 -5.70
CA GLY A 25 9.09 -10.68 -6.41
C GLY A 25 8.41 -12.03 -6.71
N MET A 26 8.54 -12.47 -7.96
CA MET A 26 8.01 -13.74 -8.48
C MET A 26 9.13 -14.53 -9.20
N PRO A 27 8.96 -15.84 -9.45
CA PRO A 27 9.98 -16.64 -10.13
C PRO A 27 10.29 -16.16 -11.56
N TRP A 28 9.33 -15.49 -12.20
CA TRP A 28 9.45 -14.91 -13.54
C TRP A 28 9.78 -13.40 -13.53
N GLY A 29 10.11 -12.83 -12.37
CA GLY A 29 10.39 -11.40 -12.22
C GLY A 29 9.57 -10.79 -11.11
N TYR A 30 8.40 -10.24 -11.44
CA TYR A 30 7.51 -9.64 -10.46
C TYR A 30 6.04 -9.76 -10.84
N SER A 31 5.19 -9.48 -9.87
CA SER A 31 3.77 -9.19 -10.06
C SER A 31 3.40 -7.89 -9.34
N GLU A 32 2.20 -7.40 -9.58
CA GLU A 32 1.77 -6.06 -9.14
C GLU A 32 0.38 -6.10 -8.50
N GLY A 33 0.28 -5.47 -7.33
CA GLY A 33 -0.97 -5.08 -6.72
C GLY A 33 -1.16 -3.57 -6.79
N GLN A 34 -2.40 -3.14 -6.81
CA GLN A 34 -2.80 -1.74 -6.76
C GLN A 34 -3.69 -1.52 -5.54
N PHE A 35 -3.46 -0.41 -4.82
CA PHE A 35 -4.38 0.06 -3.78
C PHE A 35 -4.63 1.54 -3.99
N ILE A 36 -5.84 1.88 -4.45
CA ILE A 36 -6.11 3.08 -5.22
C ILE A 36 -7.25 3.90 -4.66
N VAL A 37 -7.27 5.16 -5.07
CA VAL A 37 -8.48 5.96 -5.15
C VAL A 37 -8.71 6.46 -6.56
N ASN A 38 -9.95 6.82 -6.90
CA ASN A 38 -10.25 7.37 -8.23
C ASN A 38 -11.26 8.53 -8.23
N THR A 39 -11.27 9.26 -9.34
CA THR A 39 -11.99 10.54 -9.46
C THR A 39 -13.47 10.42 -9.81
N ASP A 40 -13.92 9.29 -10.36
CA ASP A 40 -15.28 9.15 -10.92
C ASP A 40 -16.18 8.16 -10.18
N ALA A 41 -15.68 6.97 -9.84
CA ALA A 41 -16.44 5.96 -9.08
C ALA A 41 -16.25 6.09 -7.56
N HIS A 42 -15.46 7.06 -7.12
CA HIS A 42 -15.21 7.36 -5.72
C HIS A 42 -14.62 6.19 -4.93
N GLU A 43 -13.86 5.31 -5.59
CA GLU A 43 -13.37 4.07 -5.01
C GLU A 43 -12.18 4.32 -4.06
N VAL A 44 -12.06 3.43 -3.08
CA VAL A 44 -10.94 3.19 -2.17
C VAL A 44 -10.79 1.67 -2.09
N VAL A 45 -9.97 1.11 -2.97
CA VAL A 45 -10.00 -0.34 -3.26
C VAL A 45 -8.61 -0.87 -3.59
N ALA A 46 -8.33 -2.08 -3.13
CA ALA A 46 -7.12 -2.83 -3.42
C ALA A 46 -7.42 -4.07 -4.26
N PHE A 47 -6.55 -4.38 -5.23
CA PHE A 47 -6.67 -5.51 -6.14
C PHE A 47 -5.34 -5.81 -6.86
N GLY A 48 -5.32 -6.83 -7.71
CA GLY A 48 -4.15 -7.25 -8.49
C GLY A 48 -3.45 -8.45 -7.87
N TRP A 49 -3.33 -9.54 -8.64
CA TRP A 49 -2.72 -10.77 -8.17
C TRP A 49 -1.22 -10.56 -7.88
N PRO A 50 -0.62 -11.18 -6.84
CA PRO A 50 -1.20 -12.15 -5.90
C PRO A 50 -1.90 -11.50 -4.70
N PHE A 51 -2.04 -10.18 -4.69
CA PHE A 51 -2.65 -9.48 -3.58
C PHE A 51 -4.18 -9.68 -3.57
N PRO A 52 -4.76 -9.89 -2.38
CA PRO A 52 -6.20 -10.11 -2.25
C PRO A 52 -6.98 -8.82 -2.50
N PHE A 53 -8.17 -8.97 -3.11
CA PHE A 53 -9.11 -7.88 -3.28
C PHE A 53 -9.63 -7.38 -1.93
N TYR A 54 -9.74 -6.06 -1.77
CA TYR A 54 -10.42 -5.45 -0.63
C TYR A 54 -11.01 -4.09 -1.01
N SER A 55 -12.30 -3.88 -0.72
CA SER A 55 -12.98 -2.59 -0.95
C SER A 55 -13.37 -1.94 0.37
N PHE A 56 -12.81 -0.76 0.63
CA PHE A 56 -13.21 0.06 1.78
C PHE A 56 -14.58 0.72 1.54
N ASN A 57 -14.96 0.97 0.28
CA ASN A 57 -16.32 1.39 -0.04
C ASN A 57 -17.34 0.33 0.39
N ALA A 58 -17.15 -0.91 -0.03
CA ALA A 58 -18.09 -1.99 0.27
C ALA A 58 -18.09 -2.38 1.74
N SER A 59 -16.92 -2.35 2.39
CA SER A 59 -16.78 -2.80 3.78
C SER A 59 -17.11 -1.72 4.82
N HIS A 60 -16.89 -0.44 4.49
CA HIS A 60 -16.95 0.67 5.47
C HIS A 60 -17.70 1.91 4.96
N GLY A 61 -18.22 1.89 3.73
CA GLY A 61 -18.83 3.07 3.11
C GLY A 61 -17.85 4.21 2.85
N LEU A 62 -16.54 3.97 2.95
CA LEU A 62 -15.50 4.97 2.74
C LEU A 62 -15.37 5.25 1.24
N SER A 63 -15.59 6.50 0.86
CA SER A 63 -15.47 6.97 -0.52
C SER A 63 -14.43 8.07 -0.64
N TYR A 64 -13.90 8.24 -1.85
CA TYR A 64 -12.95 9.30 -2.17
C TYR A 64 -13.55 10.28 -3.17
N ASN A 65 -13.46 11.57 -2.89
CA ASN A 65 -13.81 12.62 -3.86
C ASN A 65 -12.53 13.32 -4.32
N SER A 66 -12.45 13.59 -5.63
CA SER A 66 -11.36 14.34 -6.26
C SER A 66 -11.03 15.61 -5.46
N GLY A 67 -9.77 15.80 -5.12
CA GLY A 67 -9.26 16.92 -4.32
C GLY A 67 -9.25 16.71 -2.81
N GLN A 68 -9.86 15.63 -2.29
CA GLN A 68 -9.73 15.28 -0.88
C GLN A 68 -8.35 14.68 -0.58
N THR A 69 -7.89 14.84 0.65
CA THR A 69 -6.71 14.12 1.16
C THR A 69 -7.14 12.83 1.85
N ILE A 70 -6.49 11.72 1.53
CA ILE A 70 -6.68 10.42 2.17
C ILE A 70 -5.34 9.85 2.62
N ARG A 71 -5.28 9.34 3.85
CA ARG A 71 -4.10 8.63 4.37
C ARG A 71 -4.20 7.17 3.96
N LEU A 72 -3.34 6.71 3.06
CA LEU A 72 -3.26 5.30 2.64
C LEU A 72 -2.05 4.61 3.27
N GLY A 73 -2.22 3.35 3.66
CA GLY A 73 -1.16 2.53 4.24
C GLY A 73 -1.18 1.08 3.78
N VAL A 74 0.00 0.48 3.76
CA VAL A 74 0.22 -0.94 3.50
C VAL A 74 1.19 -1.50 4.53
N THR A 75 0.83 -2.64 5.12
CA THR A 75 1.69 -3.42 6.01
C THR A 75 1.76 -4.84 5.46
N PHE A 76 2.95 -5.26 5.07
CA PHE A 76 3.21 -6.62 4.56
C PHE A 76 4.10 -7.34 5.56
N PHE A 77 3.71 -8.55 5.95
CA PHE A 77 4.39 -9.31 7.00
C PHE A 77 4.20 -10.81 6.79
N LYS A 78 5.02 -11.62 7.46
CA LYS A 78 4.77 -13.06 7.60
C LYS A 78 4.14 -13.30 8.96
N ASP A 79 2.90 -13.78 8.98
CA ASP A 79 2.15 -14.00 10.21
C ASP A 79 2.78 -15.17 11.00
N PRO A 80 3.19 -14.98 12.26
CA PRO A 80 3.79 -16.05 13.06
C PRO A 80 2.77 -17.12 13.49
N GLY A 81 1.46 -16.82 13.45
CA GLY A 81 0.40 -17.74 13.86
C GLY A 81 0.13 -18.86 12.87
N ASP A 82 0.24 -18.57 11.57
CA ASP A 82 0.00 -19.56 10.49
C ASP A 82 1.14 -19.66 9.46
N GLY A 83 2.17 -18.82 9.58
CA GLY A 83 3.34 -18.82 8.70
C GLY A 83 3.06 -18.24 7.30
N LEU A 84 1.90 -17.64 7.05
CA LEU A 84 1.53 -17.09 5.75
C LEU A 84 2.00 -15.64 5.60
N TYR A 85 2.40 -15.26 4.38
CA TYR A 85 2.59 -13.86 4.00
C TYR A 85 1.23 -13.18 3.84
N LYS A 86 1.05 -12.09 4.57
CA LYS A 86 -0.20 -11.34 4.65
C LYS A 86 0.04 -9.86 4.40
N ILE A 87 -1.04 -9.18 4.01
CA ILE A 87 -1.10 -7.74 3.85
C ILE A 87 -2.28 -7.17 4.64
N ILE A 88 -2.06 -6.01 5.26
CA ILE A 88 -3.09 -5.14 5.80
C ILE A 88 -3.06 -3.84 4.99
N TYR A 89 -4.18 -3.50 4.38
CA TYR A 89 -4.42 -2.17 3.81
C TYR A 89 -5.00 -1.26 4.87
N SER A 90 -4.68 0.03 4.83
CA SER A 90 -5.35 1.01 5.66
C SER A 90 -5.70 2.29 4.89
N ALA A 91 -6.86 2.86 5.22
CA ALA A 91 -7.36 4.10 4.68
C ALA A 91 -7.96 4.95 5.81
N ASN A 92 -7.44 6.17 6.03
CA ASN A 92 -7.88 7.09 7.08
C ASN A 92 -7.98 6.44 8.48
N GLY A 93 -7.02 5.59 8.83
CA GLY A 93 -6.98 4.90 10.12
C GLY A 93 -7.87 3.66 10.23
N ILE A 94 -8.69 3.37 9.23
CA ILE A 94 -9.44 2.11 9.12
C ILE A 94 -8.53 1.09 8.44
N SER A 95 -8.48 -0.14 8.98
CA SER A 95 -7.66 -1.22 8.43
C SER A 95 -8.54 -2.34 7.87
N SER A 96 -8.06 -3.00 6.82
CA SER A 96 -8.55 -4.32 6.44
C SER A 96 -8.17 -5.36 7.51
N PRO A 97 -8.78 -6.55 7.50
CA PRO A 97 -8.19 -7.72 8.14
C PRO A 97 -6.78 -8.01 7.60
N ALA A 98 -6.05 -8.89 8.28
CA ALA A 98 -4.83 -9.48 7.73
C ALA A 98 -5.19 -10.48 6.62
N LEU A 99 -4.97 -10.09 5.36
CA LEU A 99 -5.36 -10.88 4.21
C LEU A 99 -4.14 -11.65 3.67
N ALA A 100 -4.27 -12.96 3.52
CA ALA A 100 -3.20 -13.77 2.94
C ALA A 100 -3.05 -13.49 1.45
N LEU A 101 -1.81 -13.44 0.96
CA LEU A 101 -1.54 -13.47 -0.47
C LEU A 101 -2.06 -14.77 -1.10
N ALA A 102 -2.45 -14.70 -2.36
CA ALA A 102 -2.56 -15.88 -3.19
C ALA A 102 -1.16 -16.50 -3.40
N ASP A 103 -1.11 -17.81 -3.59
CA ASP A 103 0.09 -18.53 -4.08
C ASP A 103 1.39 -18.23 -3.29
N GLN A 104 1.30 -18.40 -1.98
CA GLN A 104 2.35 -18.16 -0.97
C GLN A 104 3.75 -18.68 -1.32
N GLY A 105 3.85 -19.76 -2.08
CA GLY A 105 5.12 -20.38 -2.49
C GLY A 105 5.85 -19.68 -3.64
N LEU A 106 5.20 -18.71 -4.31
CA LEU A 106 5.79 -17.99 -5.44
C LEU A 106 6.53 -16.72 -5.01
N PHE A 107 6.34 -16.27 -3.77
CA PHE A 107 7.03 -15.09 -3.27
C PHE A 107 8.54 -15.32 -3.15
N THR A 108 9.33 -14.51 -3.85
CA THR A 108 10.80 -14.65 -3.88
C THR A 108 11.55 -13.81 -2.84
N GLY A 109 10.83 -13.17 -1.90
CA GLY A 109 11.44 -12.56 -0.72
C GLY A 109 11.61 -11.04 -0.75
N TRP A 110 11.15 -10.33 -1.80
CA TRP A 110 11.21 -8.87 -1.85
C TRP A 110 9.88 -8.23 -2.26
N ILE A 111 9.58 -7.08 -1.65
CA ILE A 111 8.40 -6.27 -1.92
C ILE A 111 8.80 -4.80 -1.98
N THR A 112 8.26 -4.07 -2.95
CA THR A 112 8.55 -2.65 -3.19
C THR A 112 7.24 -1.90 -3.38
N PRO A 113 6.70 -1.26 -2.33
CA PRO A 113 5.58 -0.33 -2.46
C PRO A 113 6.07 0.99 -3.09
N GLY A 114 5.37 1.46 -4.12
CA GLY A 114 5.58 2.76 -4.74
C GLY A 114 4.28 3.53 -4.90
N GLY A 115 4.38 4.84 -5.11
CA GLY A 115 3.24 5.66 -5.52
C GLY A 115 3.08 5.62 -7.04
N TYR A 116 1.84 5.69 -7.53
CA TYR A 116 1.58 5.86 -8.96
C TYR A 116 0.37 6.77 -9.22
N LEU A 117 0.34 7.34 -10.42
CA LEU A 117 -0.78 8.08 -10.99
C LEU A 117 -1.03 7.52 -12.38
N GLN A 118 -2.29 7.24 -12.69
CA GLN A 118 -2.73 6.89 -14.03
C GLN A 118 -3.91 7.77 -14.43
N VAL A 119 -3.79 8.37 -15.61
CA VAL A 119 -4.84 9.19 -16.23
C VAL A 119 -5.29 8.42 -17.46
N GLN A 120 -6.57 8.03 -17.51
CA GLN A 120 -7.11 7.40 -18.72
C GLN A 120 -6.99 8.35 -19.90
N ILE A 121 -6.44 7.89 -21.02
CA ILE A 121 -6.24 8.71 -22.21
C ILE A 121 -7.60 9.04 -22.84
N ASP A 122 -7.81 10.32 -23.13
CA ASP A 122 -8.90 10.81 -23.97
C ASP A 122 -8.30 11.58 -25.15
N LYS A 123 -8.30 10.95 -26.33
CA LYS A 123 -7.71 11.54 -27.54
C LYS A 123 -8.43 12.81 -28.00
N ASN A 124 -9.69 13.01 -27.58
CA ASN A 124 -10.53 14.12 -28.03
C ASN A 124 -10.55 15.27 -27.02
N ASN A 125 -9.98 15.09 -25.83
CA ASN A 125 -10.00 16.08 -24.76
C ASN A 125 -8.58 16.39 -24.30
N PRO A 126 -7.91 17.41 -24.85
CA PRO A 126 -6.56 17.80 -24.45
C PRO A 126 -6.48 18.32 -23.01
N SER A 127 -7.62 18.71 -22.43
CA SER A 127 -7.70 19.14 -21.03
C SER A 127 -7.84 17.98 -20.04
N ASN A 128 -7.91 16.74 -20.52
CA ASN A 128 -8.03 15.56 -19.67
C ASN A 128 -6.73 15.29 -18.92
N GLY A 129 -6.63 15.86 -17.73
CA GLY A 129 -5.44 15.77 -16.88
C GLY A 129 -5.78 15.31 -15.46
N GLY A 130 -4.74 14.87 -14.76
CA GLY A 130 -4.80 14.58 -13.34
C GLY A 130 -3.47 14.89 -12.68
N ALA A 131 -3.50 15.19 -11.39
CA ALA A 131 -2.32 15.33 -10.57
C ALA A 131 -2.53 14.62 -9.24
N ALA A 132 -1.47 13.97 -8.74
CA ALA A 132 -1.47 13.32 -7.45
C ALA A 132 -0.33 13.88 -6.60
N LEU A 133 -0.68 14.39 -5.42
CA LEU A 133 0.28 14.81 -4.40
C LEU A 133 0.43 13.68 -3.38
N PHE A 134 1.64 13.13 -3.29
CA PHE A 134 2.05 12.21 -2.24
C PHE A 134 2.84 13.00 -1.20
N ASN A 135 2.34 13.05 0.03
CA ASN A 135 2.96 13.80 1.12
C ASN A 135 2.99 12.97 2.40
N ASN A 136 3.72 13.45 3.42
CA ASN A 136 3.76 12.85 4.76
C ASN A 136 4.07 11.34 4.73
N ILE A 137 5.06 10.98 3.90
CA ILE A 137 5.44 9.60 3.67
C ILE A 137 6.16 9.07 4.91
N ALA A 138 5.66 7.96 5.46
CA ALA A 138 6.22 7.30 6.62
C ALA A 138 6.53 5.82 6.32
N VAL A 139 7.74 5.40 6.69
CA VAL A 139 8.19 4.01 6.64
C VAL A 139 8.50 3.59 8.07
N VAL A 140 7.66 2.71 8.62
CA VAL A 140 7.82 2.17 9.97
C VAL A 140 8.30 0.73 9.85
N PRO A 141 9.51 0.39 10.34
CA PRO A 141 9.95 -1.00 10.44
C PRO A 141 9.01 -1.80 11.35
N GLU A 142 8.84 -3.09 11.08
CA GLU A 142 8.04 -3.92 11.97
C GLU A 142 8.59 -3.92 13.40
N PRO A 143 7.72 -3.97 14.43
CA PRO A 143 8.14 -3.95 15.83
C PRO A 143 9.20 -5.01 16.19
N ALA A 144 9.18 -6.16 15.50
CA ALA A 144 10.16 -7.23 15.70
C ALA A 144 11.58 -6.79 15.32
N THR A 145 11.76 -5.99 14.26
CA THR A 145 13.08 -5.48 13.86
C THR A 145 13.64 -4.55 14.93
N VAL A 146 12.78 -3.74 15.55
CA VAL A 146 13.14 -2.86 16.67
C VAL A 146 13.47 -3.66 17.93
N ALA A 147 12.69 -4.71 18.23
CA ALA A 147 12.93 -5.58 19.37
C ALA A 147 14.26 -6.34 19.25
N VAL A 148 14.56 -6.91 18.08
CA VAL A 148 15.85 -7.59 17.82
C VAL A 148 17.02 -6.62 17.91
N LEU A 149 16.89 -5.42 17.35
CA LEU A 149 17.91 -4.37 17.49
C LEU A 149 18.13 -4.00 18.97
N GLY A 150 17.05 -3.80 19.72
CA GLY A 150 17.10 -3.52 21.16
C GLY A 150 17.81 -4.61 21.95
N LEU A 151 17.50 -5.88 21.69
CA LEU A 151 18.18 -7.04 22.29
C LEU A 151 19.66 -7.09 21.91
N GLY A 152 20.01 -6.81 20.65
CA GLY A 152 21.39 -6.74 20.19
C GLY A 152 22.21 -5.67 20.91
N VAL A 153 21.66 -4.47 21.06
CA VAL A 153 22.29 -3.36 21.80
C VAL A 153 22.45 -3.70 23.28
N ALA A 154 21.43 -4.30 23.91
CA ALA A 154 21.48 -4.71 25.31
C ALA A 154 22.57 -5.77 25.54
N ALA A 155 22.66 -6.79 24.67
CA ALA A 155 23.70 -7.80 24.73
C ALA A 155 25.12 -7.21 24.59
N LEU A 156 25.29 -6.23 23.69
CA LEU A 156 26.57 -5.54 23.49
C LEU A 156 26.98 -4.71 24.72
N ALA A 157 26.02 -3.99 25.32
CA ALA A 157 26.23 -3.22 26.54
C ALA A 157 26.61 -4.11 27.73
N LEU A 158 25.94 -5.25 27.91
CA LEU A 158 26.25 -6.24 28.93
C LEU A 158 27.64 -6.87 28.73
N ARG A 159 28.05 -7.11 27.48
CA ARG A 159 29.39 -7.61 27.15
C ARG A 159 30.49 -6.60 27.47
N ARG A 160 30.25 -5.31 27.26
CA ARG A 160 31.20 -4.24 27.60
C ARG A 160 31.39 -4.05 29.10
N ARG A 161 30.37 -4.33 29.93
CA ARG A 161 30.47 -4.25 31.40
C ARG A 161 31.23 -5.41 32.05
N LYS A 162 31.47 -6.50 31.32
CA LYS A 162 32.21 -7.68 31.79
C LYS A 162 33.70 -7.68 31.39
N ARG A 163 34.17 -6.66 30.68
CA ARG A 163 35.59 -6.40 30.43
C ARG A 163 36.02 -5.23 31.29
#